data_AF-A0A7C5SNR1-F1
#
_entry.id   AF-A0A7C5SNR1-F1
#
_cell.length_a   1.000
_cell.length_b   1.000
_cell.length_c   1.000
_cell.angle_alpha   90.00
_cell.angle_beta   90.00
_cell.angle_gamma   90.00
#
_symmetry.space_group_name_H-M   'P 1'
#
loop_
_entity.id
_entity.type
_entity.pdbx_description
1 polymer ?
#
loop_
_entity_poly.entity_id
_entity_poly.type
_entity_poly.pdbx_seq_one_letter_code
_entity_poly.pdbx_strand_id
1 'polypeptide(L)'
;MGVVGGPVNPFKPVSVLVLVDIDKPSALDKYPGLKSIVESTVSWYTGPRCPKCEEKHLEVLEPGVKFKCSKCDVEFTLSEAKRGVAALVTVDSSTAEKYIPGTVRGGDVELLLNNYQLIPPSLHPSGVKYEWIKPFDFEAPNLGVRALVDSEVVSLLEELGVLKPETTRTEERTEKSASTIVAETQEKTVRTTVTLRKLGDSEILEVKELLKPFYVPEHRQKLCLYLAGHGAYSKIHPVSKNRVQRTLGITLRELLRGV
;
A
#
# COMPACT_ATOMS: atom_id res chain seq x y z
N MET A 1 7.82 -10.55 -14.37
CA MET A 1 6.40 -10.27 -14.68
C MET A 1 5.75 -9.63 -13.46
N GLY A 2 4.82 -8.71 -13.65
CA GLY A 2 4.15 -8.06 -12.54
C GLY A 2 2.72 -7.70 -12.88
N VAL A 3 1.94 -7.46 -11.84
CA VAL A 3 0.57 -6.96 -11.91
C VAL A 3 0.52 -5.60 -11.23
N VAL A 4 -0.27 -4.67 -11.76
CA VAL A 4 -0.46 -3.34 -11.20
C VAL A 4 -1.90 -3.22 -10.72
N GLY A 5 -2.09 -2.95 -9.42
CA GLY A 5 -3.40 -2.63 -8.86
C GLY A 5 -3.81 -1.22 -9.26
N GLY A 6 -5.10 -1.00 -9.50
CA GLY A 6 -5.62 0.29 -9.92
C GLY A 6 -6.83 0.21 -10.86
N PRO A 7 -7.34 1.37 -11.29
CA PRO A 7 -8.49 1.46 -12.18
C PRO A 7 -8.18 1.09 -13.64
N VAL A 8 -6.90 1.06 -14.03
CA VAL A 8 -6.47 0.65 -15.37
C VAL A 8 -6.19 -0.85 -15.36
N ASN A 9 -7.23 -1.64 -15.62
CA ASN A 9 -7.18 -3.10 -15.61
C ASN A 9 -8.16 -3.69 -16.65
N PRO A 10 -8.15 -5.02 -16.91
CA PRO A 10 -9.04 -5.65 -17.91
C PRO A 10 -10.54 -5.51 -17.65
N PHE A 11 -10.94 -5.16 -16.43
CA PHE A 11 -12.33 -5.05 -15.99
C PHE A 11 -12.84 -3.59 -15.94
N LYS A 12 -12.06 -2.65 -16.46
CA LYS A 12 -12.47 -1.24 -16.57
C LYS A 12 -13.71 -1.09 -17.48
N PRO A 13 -14.61 -0.13 -17.21
CA PRO A 13 -14.59 0.84 -16.11
C PRO A 13 -15.28 0.33 -14.83
N VAL A 14 -15.70 -0.93 -14.80
CA VAL A 14 -16.66 -1.46 -13.82
C VAL A 14 -16.02 -1.71 -12.47
N SER A 15 -14.75 -2.14 -12.45
CA SER A 15 -14.05 -2.45 -11.21
C SER A 15 -12.61 -1.99 -11.18
N VAL A 16 -12.14 -1.76 -9.96
CA VAL A 16 -10.77 -1.45 -9.59
C VAL A 16 -10.09 -2.74 -9.13
N LEU A 17 -8.88 -2.99 -9.63
CA LEU A 17 -8.07 -4.13 -9.21
C LEU A 17 -7.29 -3.76 -7.93
N VAL A 18 -7.40 -4.56 -6.88
CA VAL A 18 -6.68 -4.40 -5.62
C VAL A 18 -5.77 -5.60 -5.40
N LEU A 19 -4.52 -5.32 -5.01
CA LEU A 19 -3.58 -6.36 -4.63
C LEU A 19 -3.67 -6.57 -3.11
N VAL A 20 -3.68 -7.82 -2.68
CA VAL A 20 -3.64 -8.19 -1.27
C VAL A 20 -2.26 -8.75 -0.99
N ASP A 21 -1.48 -8.12 -0.11
CA ASP A 21 -0.17 -8.60 0.35
C ASP A 21 -0.28 -9.12 1.77
N ILE A 22 0.10 -10.36 2.00
CA ILE A 22 0.08 -11.02 3.29
C ILE A 22 1.51 -11.34 3.69
N ASP A 23 2.04 -10.50 4.58
CA ASP A 23 3.43 -10.57 5.00
C ASP A 23 3.68 -11.82 5.84
N LYS A 24 2.80 -12.12 6.79
CA LYS A 24 2.89 -13.30 7.65
C LYS A 24 1.82 -14.32 7.28
N PRO A 25 2.17 -15.55 6.89
CA PRO A 25 1.18 -16.54 6.48
C PRO A 25 0.21 -16.94 7.60
N SER A 26 0.61 -16.83 8.88
CA SER A 26 -0.29 -17.03 10.03
C SER A 26 -1.47 -16.07 10.06
N ALA A 27 -1.43 -14.96 9.32
CA ALA A 27 -2.59 -14.07 9.15
C ALA A 27 -3.79 -14.82 8.55
N LEU A 28 -3.57 -15.83 7.70
CA LEU A 28 -4.65 -16.64 7.13
C LEU A 28 -5.33 -17.52 8.19
N ASP A 29 -4.62 -17.94 9.23
CA ASP A 29 -5.22 -18.68 10.34
C ASP A 29 -5.96 -17.76 11.31
N LYS A 30 -5.51 -16.50 11.41
CA LYS A 30 -6.11 -15.47 12.27
C LYS A 30 -7.37 -14.84 11.68
N TYR A 31 -7.44 -14.73 10.36
CA TYR A 31 -8.48 -14.00 9.63
C TYR A 31 -9.22 -14.94 8.66
N PRO A 32 -10.24 -15.69 9.12
CA PRO A 32 -11.03 -16.59 8.27
C PRO A 32 -11.65 -15.93 7.04
N GLY A 33 -12.08 -14.67 7.12
CA GLY A 33 -12.64 -13.94 5.98
C GLY A 33 -11.59 -13.72 4.88
N LEU A 34 -10.41 -13.22 5.28
CA LEU A 34 -9.25 -13.12 4.39
C LEU A 34 -8.88 -14.47 3.76
N LYS A 35 -8.85 -15.55 4.56
CA LYS A 35 -8.52 -16.89 4.07
C LYS A 35 -9.50 -17.36 2.99
N SER A 36 -10.80 -17.20 3.22
CA SER A 36 -11.82 -17.52 2.22
C SER A 36 -11.63 -16.73 0.92
N ILE A 37 -11.27 -15.44 1.02
CA ILE A 37 -10.98 -14.61 -0.16
C ILE A 37 -9.77 -15.16 -0.92
N VAL A 38 -8.66 -15.45 -0.24
CA VAL A 38 -7.44 -15.96 -0.88
C VAL A 38 -7.64 -17.32 -1.56
N GLU A 39 -8.40 -18.23 -0.94
CA GLU A 39 -8.70 -19.56 -1.49
C GLU A 39 -9.61 -19.51 -2.73
N SER A 40 -10.40 -18.44 -2.86
CA SER A 40 -11.38 -18.29 -3.95
C SER A 40 -10.88 -17.45 -5.13
N THR A 41 -9.76 -16.76 -5.00
CA THR A 41 -9.24 -15.83 -6.02
C THR A 41 -7.83 -16.18 -6.51
N VAL A 42 -7.37 -15.52 -7.57
CA VAL A 42 -5.98 -15.63 -8.06
C VAL A 42 -5.00 -15.27 -6.94
N SER A 43 -4.12 -16.20 -6.60
CA SER A 43 -3.20 -16.07 -5.47
C SER A 43 -1.89 -16.85 -5.69
N TRP A 44 -0.83 -16.43 -5.02
CA TRP A 44 0.51 -17.01 -5.16
C TRP A 44 1.36 -16.82 -3.92
N TYR A 45 2.36 -17.69 -3.77
CA TYR A 45 3.41 -17.57 -2.76
C TYR A 45 4.43 -16.51 -3.16
N THR A 46 4.83 -15.70 -2.18
CA THR A 46 5.85 -14.66 -2.31
C THR A 46 7.20 -15.13 -1.74
N GLY A 47 7.99 -14.22 -1.16
CA GLY A 47 9.28 -14.54 -0.59
C GLY A 47 9.21 -15.46 0.64
N PRO A 48 10.35 -16.08 1.01
CA PRO A 48 10.47 -16.87 2.24
C PRO A 48 10.25 -16.01 3.49
N ARG A 49 9.80 -16.67 4.56
CA ARG A 49 9.64 -16.14 5.91
C ARG A 49 10.29 -17.09 6.89
N CYS A 50 10.86 -16.56 7.96
CA CYS A 50 11.46 -17.39 9.00
C CYS A 50 10.43 -18.40 9.56
N PRO A 51 10.74 -19.70 9.66
CA PRO A 51 9.81 -20.69 10.21
C PRO A 51 9.43 -20.42 11.67
N LYS A 52 10.33 -19.81 12.43
CA LYS A 52 10.16 -19.56 13.87
C LYS A 52 9.34 -18.30 14.18
N CYS A 53 9.63 -17.19 13.50
CA CYS A 53 9.05 -15.88 13.84
C CYS A 53 8.41 -15.14 12.67
N GLU A 54 8.38 -15.75 11.48
CA GLU A 54 7.78 -15.23 10.25
C GLU A 54 8.34 -13.89 9.75
N GLU A 55 9.53 -13.51 10.22
CA GLU A 55 10.24 -12.34 9.73
C GLU A 55 10.53 -12.46 8.22
N LYS A 56 10.36 -11.36 7.49
CA LYS A 56 10.58 -11.27 6.05
C LYS A 56 11.96 -10.78 5.66
N HIS A 57 12.61 -10.04 6.56
CA HIS A 57 13.97 -9.58 6.37
C HIS A 57 14.94 -10.72 6.71
N LEU A 58 15.52 -11.31 5.67
CA LEU A 58 16.40 -12.46 5.76
C LEU A 58 17.73 -12.14 5.10
N GLU A 59 18.82 -12.61 5.72
CA GLU A 59 20.10 -12.71 5.05
C GLU A 59 20.08 -13.94 4.13
N VAL A 60 20.48 -13.75 2.88
CA VAL A 60 20.52 -14.82 1.88
C VAL A 60 21.92 -15.44 1.91
N LEU A 61 22.03 -16.62 2.51
CA LEU A 61 23.29 -17.37 2.56
C LEU A 61 23.56 -18.08 1.24
N GLU A 62 22.50 -18.60 0.62
CA GLU A 62 22.53 -19.21 -0.70
C GLU A 62 21.23 -18.88 -1.45
N PRO A 63 21.27 -18.15 -2.58
CA PRO A 63 20.09 -17.71 -3.29
C PRO A 63 19.12 -18.85 -3.63
N GLY A 64 17.87 -18.72 -3.17
CA GLY A 64 16.82 -19.70 -3.41
C GLY A 64 16.92 -20.96 -2.53
N VAL A 65 17.95 -21.12 -1.71
CA VAL A 65 18.22 -22.38 -1.00
C VAL A 65 18.31 -22.20 0.51
N LYS A 66 19.16 -21.29 1.00
CA LYS A 66 19.45 -21.10 2.44
C LYS A 66 19.37 -19.64 2.88
N PHE A 67 18.79 -19.45 4.06
CA PHE A 67 18.53 -18.13 4.62
C PHE A 67 18.86 -18.12 6.11
N LYS A 68 19.21 -16.93 6.61
CA LYS A 68 19.32 -16.66 8.03
C LYS A 68 18.36 -15.55 8.44
N CYS A 69 17.61 -15.77 9.50
CA CYS A 69 16.67 -14.79 10.02
C CYS A 69 17.41 -13.63 10.69
N SER A 70 17.17 -12.40 10.23
CA SER A 70 17.79 -11.20 10.82
C SER A 70 17.35 -10.89 12.25
N LYS A 71 16.22 -11.47 12.69
CA LYS A 71 15.60 -11.19 13.99
C LYS A 71 15.90 -12.23 15.07
N CYS A 72 16.00 -13.51 14.71
CA CYS A 72 16.18 -14.60 15.68
C CYS A 72 17.33 -15.55 15.34
N ASP A 73 18.18 -15.19 14.37
CA ASP A 73 19.41 -15.87 13.96
C ASP A 73 19.27 -17.33 13.51
N VAL A 74 18.04 -17.83 13.37
CA VAL A 74 17.78 -19.18 12.86
C VAL A 74 18.17 -19.25 11.40
N GLU A 75 19.03 -20.21 11.07
CA GLU A 75 19.31 -20.64 9.70
C GLU A 75 18.31 -21.72 9.29
N PHE A 76 17.85 -21.64 8.04
CA PHE A 76 16.87 -22.56 7.50
C PHE A 76 16.94 -22.63 5.97
N THR A 77 16.40 -23.70 5.42
CA THR A 77 16.28 -23.96 3.98
C THR A 77 14.93 -23.49 3.45
N LEU A 78 14.80 -23.37 2.12
CA LEU A 78 13.51 -23.05 1.49
C LEU A 78 12.39 -24.03 1.87
N SER A 79 12.70 -25.33 2.04
CA SER A 79 11.70 -26.35 2.44
C SER A 79 11.18 -26.16 3.86
N GLU A 80 11.98 -25.56 4.74
CA GLU A 80 11.58 -25.24 6.10
C GLU A 80 10.90 -23.86 6.16
N ALA A 81 11.15 -23.00 5.18
CA ALA A 81 10.62 -21.66 5.15
C ALA A 81 9.10 -21.67 5.03
N LYS A 82 8.46 -20.82 5.83
CA LYS A 82 7.11 -20.36 5.51
C LYS A 82 7.18 -19.40 4.31
N ARG A 83 6.05 -19.10 3.67
CA ARG A 83 5.99 -18.20 2.51
C ARG A 83 4.96 -17.10 2.76
N GLY A 84 5.29 -15.87 2.40
CA GLY A 84 4.27 -14.83 2.29
C GLY A 84 3.27 -15.20 1.19
N VAL A 85 2.09 -14.59 1.21
CA VAL A 85 1.02 -14.86 0.24
C VAL A 85 0.57 -13.55 -0.37
N ALA A 86 0.27 -13.55 -1.66
CA ALA A 86 -0.37 -12.43 -2.32
C ALA A 86 -1.58 -12.91 -3.13
N ALA A 87 -2.55 -12.02 -3.31
CA ALA A 87 -3.78 -12.31 -4.03
C ALA A 87 -4.30 -11.08 -4.79
N LEU A 88 -5.20 -11.33 -5.73
CA LEU A 88 -5.93 -10.29 -6.47
C LEU A 88 -7.40 -10.29 -6.09
N VAL A 89 -7.98 -9.11 -5.96
CA VAL A 89 -9.45 -8.95 -5.90
C VAL A 89 -9.87 -7.77 -6.74
N THR A 90 -11.11 -7.77 -7.20
CA THR A 90 -11.74 -6.59 -7.79
C THR A 90 -12.80 -6.03 -6.84
N VAL A 91 -12.97 -4.71 -6.87
CA VAL A 91 -13.97 -3.97 -6.11
C VAL A 91 -14.56 -2.89 -7.02
N ASP A 92 -15.83 -2.54 -6.85
CA ASP A 92 -16.39 -1.41 -7.59
C ASP A 92 -15.70 -0.09 -7.20
N SER A 93 -15.71 0.88 -8.12
CA SER A 93 -14.99 2.15 -7.94
C SER A 93 -15.46 2.92 -6.72
N SER A 94 -16.76 2.94 -6.41
CA SER A 94 -17.29 3.64 -5.23
C SER A 94 -16.80 3.02 -3.93
N THR A 95 -16.81 1.68 -3.83
CA THR A 95 -16.28 0.96 -2.67
C THR A 95 -14.78 1.18 -2.51
N ALA A 96 -14.02 1.11 -3.60
CA ALA A 96 -12.59 1.37 -3.59
C ALA A 96 -12.26 2.80 -3.14
N GLU A 97 -12.95 3.82 -3.65
CA GLU A 97 -12.76 5.22 -3.25
C GLU A 97 -13.10 5.45 -1.77
N LYS A 98 -14.15 4.78 -1.28
CA LYS A 98 -14.64 4.93 0.10
C LYS A 98 -13.71 4.30 1.13
N TYR A 99 -13.20 3.09 0.84
CA TYR A 99 -12.48 2.30 1.85
C TYR A 99 -11.01 2.05 1.54
N ILE A 100 -10.60 2.14 0.27
CA ILE A 100 -9.24 1.82 -0.21
C ILE A 100 -8.69 2.97 -1.07
N PRO A 101 -8.58 4.22 -0.55
CA PRO A 101 -8.11 5.37 -1.35
C PRO A 101 -6.62 5.29 -1.74
N GLY A 102 -5.91 4.25 -1.28
CA GLY A 102 -4.48 4.01 -1.47
C GLY A 102 -4.10 2.70 -0.79
N THR A 103 -2.90 2.63 -0.21
CA THR A 103 -2.52 1.48 0.62
C THR A 103 -3.22 1.52 1.97
N VAL A 104 -3.96 0.46 2.28
CA VAL A 104 -4.57 0.21 3.58
C VAL A 104 -3.81 -0.91 4.27
N ARG A 105 -3.42 -0.71 5.53
CA ARG A 105 -2.68 -1.69 6.33
C ARG A 105 -3.49 -2.10 7.55
N GLY A 106 -3.64 -3.40 7.76
CA GLY A 106 -4.32 -3.95 8.92
C GLY A 106 -3.62 -5.24 9.37
N GLY A 107 -3.05 -5.22 10.58
CA GLY A 107 -2.25 -6.34 11.08
C GLY A 107 -1.06 -6.65 10.17
N ASP A 108 -0.98 -7.90 9.72
CA ASP A 108 0.08 -8.43 8.84
C ASP A 108 -0.34 -8.45 7.35
N VAL A 109 -1.32 -7.62 6.99
CA VAL A 109 -1.96 -7.58 5.66
C VAL A 109 -1.99 -6.16 5.11
N GLU A 110 -1.67 -6.01 3.83
CA GLU A 110 -1.80 -4.76 3.09
C GLU A 110 -2.77 -4.93 1.90
N LEU A 111 -3.72 -4.02 1.77
CA LEU A 111 -4.51 -3.83 0.54
C LEU A 111 -3.85 -2.70 -0.26
N LEU A 112 -3.37 -3.00 -1.46
CA LEU A 112 -2.58 -2.11 -2.29
C LEU A 112 -3.37 -1.66 -3.51
N LEU A 113 -3.53 -0.33 -3.62
CA LEU A 113 -4.02 0.35 -4.80
C LEU A 113 -2.91 1.20 -5.42
N ASN A 114 -2.83 1.25 -6.76
CA ASN A 114 -1.79 1.98 -7.52
C ASN A 114 -0.36 1.53 -7.22
N ASN A 115 -0.20 0.27 -6.81
CA ASN A 115 1.10 -0.36 -6.59
C ASN A 115 1.23 -1.56 -7.53
N TYR A 116 2.44 -2.10 -7.65
CA TYR A 116 2.68 -3.31 -8.41
C TYR A 116 3.20 -4.43 -7.51
N GLN A 117 2.94 -5.67 -7.90
CA GLN A 117 3.55 -6.85 -7.30
C GLN A 117 4.11 -7.75 -8.39
N LEU A 118 5.22 -8.42 -8.06
CA LEU A 118 5.74 -9.50 -8.88
C LEU A 118 4.86 -10.74 -8.70
N ILE A 119 4.61 -11.42 -9.82
CA ILE A 119 3.79 -12.63 -9.89
C ILE A 119 4.59 -13.76 -10.55
N PRO A 120 4.21 -15.04 -10.38
CA PRO A 120 4.87 -16.15 -11.05
C PRO A 120 4.86 -15.95 -12.58
N PRO A 121 5.94 -16.28 -13.32
CA PRO A 121 7.13 -17.02 -12.88
C PRO A 121 8.31 -16.13 -12.45
N SER A 122 8.05 -14.94 -11.90
CA SER A 122 9.12 -14.01 -11.49
C SER A 122 10.00 -14.54 -10.37
N LEU A 123 11.14 -13.89 -10.15
CA LEU A 123 12.09 -14.19 -9.08
C LEU A 123 11.99 -13.15 -7.97
N HIS A 124 11.88 -13.61 -6.72
CA HIS A 124 12.02 -12.78 -5.54
C HIS A 124 13.50 -12.40 -5.34
N PRO A 125 13.84 -11.24 -4.74
CA PRO A 125 15.23 -10.86 -4.46
C PRO A 125 16.05 -11.89 -3.68
N SER A 126 15.40 -12.79 -2.96
CA SER A 126 16.04 -13.91 -2.25
C SER A 126 16.47 -15.08 -3.15
N GLY A 127 16.23 -15.01 -4.46
CA GLY A 127 16.47 -16.11 -5.41
C GLY A 127 15.36 -17.17 -5.46
N VAL A 128 14.28 -17.00 -4.68
CA VAL A 128 13.12 -17.90 -4.68
C VAL A 128 12.13 -17.49 -5.76
N LYS A 129 11.55 -18.44 -6.49
CA LYS A 129 10.50 -18.14 -7.47
C LYS A 129 9.17 -17.88 -6.79
N TYR A 130 8.41 -16.92 -7.31
CA TYR A 130 6.99 -16.82 -6.99
C TYR A 130 6.27 -18.05 -7.58
N GLU A 131 5.33 -18.64 -6.84
CA GLU A 131 4.64 -19.88 -7.23
C GLU A 131 3.13 -19.73 -7.10
N TRP A 132 2.37 -20.16 -8.11
CA TRP A 132 0.91 -20.08 -8.07
C TRP A 132 0.34 -20.96 -6.96
N ILE A 133 -0.58 -20.39 -6.17
CA ILE A 133 -1.51 -21.15 -5.33
C ILE A 133 -2.75 -21.42 -6.18
N LYS A 134 -3.32 -20.35 -6.75
CA LYS A 134 -4.41 -20.39 -7.71
C LYS A 134 -4.07 -19.48 -8.90
N PRO A 135 -3.79 -20.03 -10.09
CA PRO A 135 -3.46 -19.23 -11.27
C PRO A 135 -4.70 -18.53 -11.85
N PHE A 136 -4.47 -17.63 -12.80
CA PHE A 136 -5.55 -17.06 -13.62
C PHE A 136 -6.30 -18.16 -14.37
N ASP A 137 -7.62 -18.02 -14.43
CA ASP A 137 -8.49 -18.83 -15.28
C ASP A 137 -8.88 -18.01 -16.50
N PHE A 138 -8.13 -18.14 -17.59
CA PHE A 138 -8.33 -17.34 -18.80
C PHE A 138 -9.64 -17.66 -19.56
N GLU A 139 -10.34 -18.74 -19.20
CA GLU A 139 -11.63 -19.10 -19.78
C GLU A 139 -12.80 -18.44 -19.00
N ALA A 140 -12.57 -18.06 -17.74
CA ALA A 140 -13.57 -17.38 -16.93
C ALA A 140 -13.66 -15.88 -17.30
N PRO A 141 -14.86 -15.28 -17.35
CA PRO A 141 -15.04 -13.85 -17.66
C PRO A 141 -14.28 -12.90 -16.71
N ASN A 142 -14.09 -13.30 -15.46
CA ASN A 142 -13.36 -12.55 -14.44
C ASN A 142 -11.89 -12.99 -14.29
N LEU A 143 -11.38 -13.82 -15.20
CA LEU A 143 -10.02 -14.37 -15.15
C LEU A 143 -9.71 -15.18 -13.87
N GLY A 144 -10.75 -15.66 -13.16
CA GLY A 144 -10.61 -16.28 -11.84
C GLY A 144 -10.37 -15.28 -10.68
N VAL A 145 -10.40 -13.97 -10.94
CA VAL A 145 -10.26 -12.93 -9.92
C VAL A 145 -11.61 -12.65 -9.26
N ARG A 146 -11.70 -12.86 -7.95
CA ARG A 146 -12.93 -12.63 -7.17
C ARG A 146 -13.26 -11.15 -7.07
N ALA A 147 -14.51 -10.80 -7.38
CA ALA A 147 -15.07 -9.50 -7.05
C ALA A 147 -15.59 -9.51 -5.62
N LEU A 148 -15.25 -8.48 -4.84
CA LEU A 148 -15.78 -8.25 -3.51
C LEU A 148 -16.84 -7.16 -3.55
N VAL A 149 -17.96 -7.38 -2.88
CA VAL A 149 -19.00 -6.36 -2.68
C VAL A 149 -18.68 -5.47 -1.47
N ASP A 150 -19.34 -4.30 -1.35
CA ASP A 150 -19.13 -3.32 -0.26
C ASP A 150 -19.12 -3.99 1.13
N SER A 151 -20.09 -4.87 1.41
CA SER A 151 -20.18 -5.57 2.70
C SER A 151 -19.00 -6.50 2.97
N GLU A 152 -18.46 -7.18 1.95
CA GLU A 152 -17.30 -8.06 2.12
C GLU A 152 -16.03 -7.25 2.38
N VAL A 153 -15.89 -6.08 1.75
CA VAL A 153 -14.79 -5.15 2.01
C VAL A 153 -14.88 -4.61 3.43
N VAL A 154 -16.07 -4.22 3.89
CA VAL A 154 -16.28 -3.77 5.27
C VAL A 154 -15.91 -4.86 6.27
N SER A 155 -16.46 -6.08 6.11
CA SER A 155 -16.18 -7.19 7.01
C SER A 155 -14.69 -7.54 7.03
N LEU A 156 -14.02 -7.54 5.88
CA LEU A 156 -12.57 -7.74 5.82
C LEU A 156 -11.82 -6.65 6.58
N LEU A 157 -12.17 -5.37 6.39
CA LEU A 157 -11.49 -4.27 7.06
C LEU A 157 -11.76 -4.22 8.56
N GLU A 158 -12.93 -4.64 9.03
CA GLU A 158 -13.23 -4.84 10.44
C GLU A 158 -12.41 -6.00 11.03
N GLU A 159 -12.35 -7.14 10.32
CA GLU A 159 -11.55 -8.31 10.71
C GLU A 159 -10.06 -7.96 10.82
N LEU A 160 -9.55 -7.14 9.90
CA LEU A 160 -8.17 -6.63 9.91
C LEU A 160 -7.94 -5.52 10.96
N GLY A 161 -8.97 -5.07 11.67
CA GLY A 161 -8.90 -4.01 12.69
C GLY A 161 -8.71 -2.60 12.12
N VAL A 162 -8.97 -2.39 10.83
CA VAL A 162 -8.92 -1.09 10.15
C VAL A 162 -10.19 -0.28 10.42
N LEU A 163 -11.35 -0.95 10.40
CA LEU A 163 -12.63 -0.36 10.75
C LEU A 163 -13.08 -0.81 12.14
N LYS A 164 -13.77 0.07 12.87
CA LYS A 164 -14.49 -0.32 14.09
C LYS A 164 -15.77 -1.05 13.70
N PRO A 165 -16.18 -2.10 14.43
CA PRO A 165 -17.43 -2.81 14.19
C PRO A 165 -18.63 -1.86 14.22
N GLU A 166 -19.63 -2.10 13.37
CA GLU A 166 -20.86 -1.29 13.36
C GLU A 166 -21.57 -1.21 14.73
N THR A 167 -21.49 -2.25 15.57
CA THR A 167 -22.07 -2.25 16.92
C THR A 167 -21.48 -1.16 17.83
N THR A 168 -20.21 -0.81 17.65
CA THR A 168 -19.57 0.28 18.41
C THR A 168 -19.91 1.68 17.85
N ARG A 169 -20.39 1.76 16.60
CA ARG A 169 -20.82 3.03 15.99
C ARG A 169 -22.18 3.51 16.49
N THR A 170 -23.03 2.60 16.97
CA THR A 170 -24.35 2.95 17.51
C THR A 170 -24.23 3.49 18.94
N GLU A 171 -23.36 2.92 19.77
CA GLU A 171 -23.16 3.35 21.17
C GLU A 171 -22.55 4.75 21.28
N GLU A 172 -21.59 5.11 20.41
CA GLU A 172 -21.06 6.49 20.33
C GLU A 172 -22.11 7.52 19.83
N ARG A 173 -23.23 7.06 19.26
CA ARG A 173 -24.33 7.90 18.76
C ARG A 173 -25.45 8.08 19.78
N THR A 174 -25.70 7.10 20.65
CA THR A 174 -26.66 7.19 21.76
C THR A 174 -26.13 8.02 22.93
N GLU A 175 -24.83 7.97 23.25
CA GLU A 175 -24.27 8.79 24.34
C GLU A 175 -24.19 10.28 24.01
N LYS A 176 -24.11 10.64 22.72
CA LYS A 176 -24.14 12.06 22.27
C LYS A 176 -25.54 12.64 22.11
N SER A 177 -26.59 11.83 22.23
CA SER A 177 -27.97 12.27 21.99
C SER A 177 -28.73 12.66 23.26
N ALA A 178 -28.16 12.42 24.46
CA ALA A 178 -28.82 12.73 25.74
C ALA A 178 -28.31 14.02 26.42
N SER A 179 -27.28 14.68 25.89
CA SER A 179 -26.66 15.84 26.57
C SER A 179 -26.36 17.03 25.64
N THR A 180 -27.28 17.43 24.76
CA THR A 180 -27.22 18.79 24.17
C THR A 180 -28.59 19.27 23.70
N ILE A 181 -29.46 19.60 24.66
CA ILE A 181 -30.33 20.75 24.48
C ILE A 181 -29.54 21.92 25.08
N VAL A 182 -29.41 23.01 24.32
CA VAL A 182 -28.66 24.25 24.61
C VAL A 182 -27.15 24.19 24.38
N ALA A 183 -26.73 24.37 23.12
CA ALA A 183 -25.70 25.34 22.71
C ALA A 183 -25.34 25.11 21.23
N GLU A 184 -25.98 25.88 20.34
CA GLU A 184 -25.35 26.21 19.06
C GLU A 184 -24.07 27.00 19.35
N THR A 185 -22.93 26.54 18.84
CA THR A 185 -22.01 27.27 17.94
C THR A 185 -20.67 26.53 17.92
N GLN A 186 -20.30 26.02 16.74
CA GLN A 186 -18.94 25.66 16.28
C GLN A 186 -18.00 24.92 17.26
N GLU A 187 -17.65 23.64 16.97
CA GLU A 187 -16.23 23.23 16.89
C GLU A 187 -15.98 21.81 16.33
N LYS A 188 -15.26 21.81 15.20
CA LYS A 188 -14.20 20.90 14.72
C LYS A 188 -14.07 19.49 15.32
N THR A 189 -14.31 18.52 14.44
CA THR A 189 -13.63 17.23 14.33
C THR A 189 -12.12 17.32 14.61
N VAL A 190 -11.67 16.62 15.65
CA VAL A 190 -10.26 16.33 15.90
C VAL A 190 -9.83 15.21 14.93
N ARG A 191 -9.52 15.60 13.69
CA ARG A 191 -8.50 14.91 12.90
C ARG A 191 -7.17 15.25 13.56
N THR A 192 -6.33 14.26 13.85
CA THR A 192 -4.90 14.52 14.00
C THR A 192 -4.35 14.92 12.64
N THR A 193 -4.62 16.16 12.24
CA THR A 193 -3.97 16.79 11.10
C THR A 193 -2.49 16.88 11.45
N VAL A 194 -1.68 16.03 10.82
CA VAL A 194 -0.25 16.33 10.71
C VAL A 194 -0.18 17.68 10.00
N THR A 195 0.05 18.74 10.76
CA THR A 195 0.07 20.10 10.23
C THR A 195 1.29 20.24 9.33
N LEU A 196 1.08 20.08 8.03
CA LEU A 196 2.14 20.24 7.05
C LEU A 196 2.55 21.72 7.00
N ARG A 197 3.83 21.99 7.22
CA ARG A 197 4.40 23.33 7.15
C ARG A 197 4.37 23.82 5.70
N LYS A 198 3.82 25.01 5.47
CA LYS A 198 3.98 25.72 4.20
C LYS A 198 5.23 26.59 4.31
N LEU A 199 6.08 26.52 3.29
CA LEU A 199 7.20 27.44 3.16
C LEU A 199 6.70 28.81 2.68
N GLY A 200 7.19 29.87 3.33
CA GLY A 200 7.09 31.25 2.88
C GLY A 200 8.00 31.53 1.69
N ASP A 201 7.88 32.72 1.12
CA ASP A 201 8.55 33.08 -0.13
C ASP A 201 10.07 33.24 0.04
N SER A 202 10.52 33.73 1.19
CA SER A 202 11.94 33.79 1.55
C SER A 202 12.57 32.40 1.66
N GLU A 203 11.90 31.47 2.33
CA GLU A 203 12.35 30.09 2.51
C GLU A 203 12.40 29.34 1.16
N ILE A 204 11.44 29.59 0.27
CA ILE A 204 11.44 29.04 -1.08
C ILE A 204 12.67 29.54 -1.87
N LEU A 205 13.04 30.82 -1.69
CA LEU A 205 14.21 31.40 -2.34
C LEU A 205 15.51 30.83 -1.79
N GLU A 206 15.61 30.64 -0.47
CA GLU A 206 16.76 30.00 0.18
C GLU A 206 16.95 28.56 -0.31
N VAL A 207 15.88 27.77 -0.32
CA VAL A 207 15.92 26.39 -0.84
C VAL A 207 16.32 26.38 -2.31
N LYS A 208 15.84 27.35 -3.11
CA LYS A 208 16.24 27.46 -4.52
C LYS A 208 17.74 27.74 -4.66
N GLU A 209 18.29 28.72 -3.93
CA GLU A 209 19.72 29.05 -4.03
C GLU A 209 20.61 27.91 -3.52
N LEU A 210 20.16 27.14 -2.52
CA LEU A 210 20.85 25.92 -2.06
C LEU A 210 20.87 24.81 -3.12
N LEU A 211 19.80 24.67 -3.91
CA LEU A 211 19.68 23.60 -4.92
C LEU A 211 20.29 23.99 -6.28
N LYS A 212 20.49 25.28 -6.53
CA LYS A 212 20.99 25.82 -7.80
C LYS A 212 22.34 25.23 -8.25
N PRO A 213 23.36 25.02 -7.38
CA PRO A 213 24.61 24.38 -7.79
C PRO A 213 24.46 22.92 -8.22
N PHE A 214 23.40 22.25 -7.75
CA PHE A 214 23.10 20.84 -8.03
C PHE A 214 22.10 20.67 -9.17
N TYR A 215 21.59 21.78 -9.72
CA TYR A 215 20.63 21.76 -10.81
C TYR A 215 21.34 21.48 -12.15
N VAL A 216 21.16 20.27 -12.67
CA VAL A 216 21.59 19.88 -14.02
C VAL A 216 20.34 19.56 -14.84
N PRO A 217 20.16 20.16 -16.04
CA PRO A 217 18.96 19.97 -16.86
C PRO A 217 18.57 18.51 -17.15
N GLU A 218 19.54 17.60 -17.21
CA GLU A 218 19.32 16.16 -17.45
C GLU A 218 19.07 15.34 -16.16
N HIS A 219 19.23 15.96 -14.99
CA HIS A 219 19.04 15.31 -13.68
C HIS A 219 17.86 15.89 -12.88
N ARG A 220 16.96 16.62 -13.53
CA ARG A 220 15.77 17.23 -12.92
C ARG A 220 14.93 16.22 -12.13
N GLN A 221 14.76 15.00 -12.64
CA GLN A 221 14.00 13.95 -11.96
C GLN A 221 14.63 13.56 -10.62
N LYS A 222 15.97 13.46 -10.54
CA LYS A 222 16.69 13.15 -9.28
C LYS A 222 16.46 14.25 -8.25
N LEU A 223 16.51 15.52 -8.68
CA LEU A 223 16.25 16.67 -7.82
C LEU A 223 14.79 16.70 -7.32
N CYS A 224 13.83 16.38 -8.19
CA CYS A 224 12.42 16.25 -7.82
C CYS A 224 12.17 15.13 -6.81
N LEU A 225 12.80 13.96 -6.99
CA LEU A 225 12.70 12.84 -6.07
C LEU A 225 13.30 13.17 -4.71
N TYR A 226 14.48 13.81 -4.69
CA TYR A 226 15.11 14.30 -3.48
C TYR A 226 14.19 15.28 -2.72
N LEU A 227 13.65 16.28 -3.41
CA LEU A 227 12.70 17.24 -2.83
C LEU A 227 11.41 16.58 -2.32
N ALA A 228 10.90 15.58 -3.02
CA ALA A 228 9.70 14.84 -2.62
C ALA A 228 9.94 14.06 -1.32
N GLY A 229 11.05 13.33 -1.24
CA GLY A 229 11.46 12.55 -0.07
C GLY A 229 11.81 13.44 1.12
N HIS A 230 12.73 14.39 0.94
CA HIS A 230 13.14 15.28 2.01
C HIS A 230 11.99 16.17 2.50
N GLY A 231 11.15 16.67 1.60
CA GLY A 231 9.99 17.46 2.00
C GLY A 231 8.88 16.63 2.66
N ALA A 232 8.78 15.33 2.41
CA ALA A 232 7.92 14.44 3.19
C ALA A 232 8.47 14.23 4.61
N TYR A 233 9.79 13.97 4.73
CA TYR A 233 10.49 13.85 6.00
C TYR A 233 10.33 15.12 6.87
N SER A 234 10.52 16.29 6.25
CA SER A 234 10.41 17.60 6.92
C SER A 234 8.97 18.11 7.05
N LYS A 235 7.95 17.28 6.76
CA LYS A 235 6.52 17.61 6.86
C LYS A 235 6.14 18.89 6.08
N ILE A 236 6.78 19.12 4.94
CA ILE A 236 6.53 20.27 4.07
C ILE A 236 5.36 19.98 3.12
N HIS A 237 4.43 20.93 3.04
CA HIS A 237 3.24 20.83 2.21
C HIS A 237 3.60 20.68 0.71
N PRO A 238 2.96 19.76 -0.05
CA PRO A 238 3.23 19.53 -1.47
C PRO A 238 3.21 20.77 -2.36
N VAL A 239 2.32 21.72 -2.06
CA VAL A 239 2.26 23.02 -2.75
C VAL A 239 3.59 23.78 -2.65
N SER A 240 4.23 23.82 -1.47
CA SER A 240 5.52 24.49 -1.31
C SER A 240 6.64 23.78 -2.07
N LYS A 241 6.62 22.44 -2.13
CA LYS A 241 7.57 21.64 -2.93
C LYS A 241 7.44 21.96 -4.43
N ASN A 242 6.20 22.07 -4.92
CA ASN A 242 5.92 22.44 -6.31
C ASN A 242 6.38 23.88 -6.61
N ARG A 243 6.17 24.82 -5.67
CA ARG A 243 6.68 26.20 -5.82
C ARG A 243 8.19 26.25 -5.98
N VAL A 244 8.95 25.52 -5.15
CA VAL A 244 10.42 25.42 -5.30
C VAL A 244 10.80 24.88 -6.69
N GLN A 245 10.15 23.81 -7.16
CA GLN A 245 10.41 23.22 -8.48
C GLN A 245 10.15 24.21 -9.62
N ARG A 246 9.05 24.99 -9.54
CA ARG A 246 8.74 26.02 -10.52
C ARG A 246 9.77 27.15 -10.53
N THR A 247 10.24 27.60 -9.37
CA THR A 247 11.27 28.65 -9.27
C THR A 247 12.63 28.17 -9.80
N LEU A 248 12.89 26.86 -9.77
CA LEU A 248 14.05 26.23 -10.42
C LEU A 248 13.87 26.00 -11.94
N GLY A 249 12.71 26.36 -12.50
CA GLY A 249 12.42 26.15 -13.92
C GLY A 249 12.19 24.69 -14.28
N ILE A 250 11.68 23.88 -13.34
CA ILE A 250 11.26 22.49 -13.61
C ILE A 250 9.75 22.48 -13.84
N THR A 251 9.35 22.35 -15.09
CA THR A 251 7.94 22.19 -15.47
C THR A 251 7.60 20.72 -15.72
N LEU A 252 6.31 20.39 -15.61
CA LEU A 252 5.80 19.07 -15.95
C LEU A 252 6.14 18.69 -17.41
N ARG A 253 6.18 19.68 -18.30
CA ARG A 253 6.55 19.49 -19.71
C ARG A 253 8.02 19.10 -19.89
N GLU A 254 8.91 19.58 -19.03
CA GLU A 254 10.34 19.27 -19.08
C GLU A 254 10.66 17.94 -18.40
N LEU A 255 9.91 17.55 -17.36
CA LEU A 255 10.02 16.22 -16.74
C LEU A 255 9.64 15.09 -17.69
N LEU A 256 8.72 15.35 -18.63
CA LEU A 256 8.25 14.37 -19.62
C LEU A 256 9.09 14.31 -20.90
N ARG A 257 10.03 15.24 -21.11
CA ARG A 257 10.93 15.29 -22.28
C ARG A 257 12.28 14.59 -22.06
N GLY A 258 12.52 14.05 -20.86
CA GLY A 258 13.72 13.31 -20.52
C GLY A 258 13.62 11.80 -20.69
N VAL A 259 12.82 11.34 -21.68
CA VAL A 259 12.77 9.94 -22.15
C VAL A 259 13.26 9.91 -23.59
#